data_AF-A0AA39C3F7-F1
#
_entry.id   AF-A0AA39C3F7-F1
#
_cell.length_a   1.000
_cell.length_b   1.000
_cell.length_c   1.000
_cell.angle_alpha   90.00
_cell.angle_beta   90.00
_cell.angle_gamma   90.00
#
_symmetry.space_group_name_H-M   'P 1'
#
loop_
_entity.id
_entity.type
_entity.pdbx_description
1 polymer ?
#
loop_
_entity_poly.entity_id
_entity_poly.type
_entity_poly.pdbx_seq_one_letter_code
_entity_poly.pdbx_strand_id
1 'polypeptide(L)'
;MLSKTGEIRRDESCLDYSGTDVILYPCHGSKGNQQWKYNLQTRQIKHGSSEKCLAITESKQRLLMEECSQSVARQRWSFENYDSSKL
;
A
#
# COMPACT_ATOMS: atom_id res chain seq x y z
N MET A 1 -1.61 -1.46 -10.16
CA MET A 1 -0.95 -2.78 -10.10
C MET A 1 0.07 -2.77 -8.96
N LEU A 2 0.29 -3.90 -8.26
CA LEU A 2 1.44 -4.07 -7.37
C LEU A 2 2.60 -4.70 -8.17
N SER A 3 3.74 -4.02 -8.25
CA SER A 3 4.92 -4.49 -8.99
C SER A 3 5.75 -5.48 -8.17
N LYS A 4 6.65 -6.22 -8.86
CA LYS A 4 7.67 -7.09 -8.23
C LYS A 4 8.58 -6.36 -7.23
N THR A 5 8.84 -5.08 -7.49
CA THR A 5 9.68 -4.23 -6.63
C THR A 5 8.91 -3.66 -5.43
N GLY A 6 7.60 -3.94 -5.33
CA GLY A 6 6.74 -3.47 -4.25
C GLY A 6 6.13 -2.09 -4.51
N GLU A 7 6.05 -1.62 -5.75
CA GLU A 7 5.40 -0.35 -6.08
C GLU A 7 3.91 -0.59 -6.34
N ILE A 8 3.04 0.22 -5.73
CA ILE A 8 1.63 0.30 -6.16
C ILE A 8 1.56 1.42 -7.19
N ARG A 9 1.43 1.08 -8.47
CA ARG A 9 1.58 2.06 -9.58
C ARG A 9 0.48 2.03 -10.62
N ARG A 10 0.38 3.15 -11.33
CA ARG A 10 -0.34 3.34 -12.59
C ARG A 10 0.54 4.21 -13.48
N ASP A 11 0.90 3.68 -14.66
CA ASP A 11 1.85 4.32 -15.58
C ASP A 11 3.15 4.69 -14.84
N GLU A 12 3.57 5.96 -14.90
CA GLU A 12 4.77 6.49 -14.21
C GLU A 12 4.47 7.08 -12.82
N SER A 13 3.27 6.88 -12.27
CA SER A 13 2.88 7.34 -10.94
C SER A 13 2.79 6.19 -9.95
N CYS A 14 3.48 6.37 -8.81
CA CYS A 14 3.58 5.40 -7.72
C CYS A 14 2.90 5.95 -6.45
N LEU A 15 2.27 5.06 -5.69
CA LEU A 15 1.76 5.37 -4.36
C LEU A 15 2.94 5.65 -3.41
N ASP A 16 2.88 6.77 -2.72
CA ASP A 16 4.00 7.30 -1.94
C ASP A 16 3.52 7.75 -0.55
N TYR A 17 4.27 7.39 0.50
CA TYR A 17 4.00 7.84 1.85
C TYR A 17 5.28 8.22 2.60
N SER A 18 5.37 9.50 2.99
CA SER A 18 6.52 10.09 3.68
C SER A 18 6.26 10.50 5.14
N GLY A 19 5.11 10.12 5.70
CA GLY A 19 4.77 10.36 7.11
C GLY A 19 3.50 11.15 7.37
N THR A 20 2.94 11.79 6.34
CA THR A 20 1.72 12.62 6.45
C THR A 20 0.57 12.01 5.63
N ASP A 21 0.57 12.25 4.32
CA ASP A 21 -0.48 11.83 3.40
C ASP A 21 0.02 10.75 2.45
N VAL A 22 -0.92 9.93 1.98
CA VAL A 22 -0.68 8.97 0.90
C VAL A 22 -1.00 9.67 -0.41
N ILE A 23 0.01 9.85 -1.26
CA ILE A 23 -0.11 10.59 -2.52
C ILE A 23 0.31 9.72 -3.70
N LEU A 24 0.08 10.24 -4.91
CA LEU A 24 0.75 9.75 -6.11
C LEU A 24 1.95 10.64 -6.40
N TYR A 25 3.11 10.04 -6.62
CA TYR A 25 4.35 10.73 -6.96
C TYR A 25 5.04 9.99 -8.12
N PRO A 26 5.87 10.67 -8.94
CA PRO A 26 6.64 9.98 -9.98
C PRO A 26 7.41 8.78 -9.43
N CYS A 27 7.28 7.64 -10.11
CA CYS A 27 8.00 6.43 -9.76
C CYS A 27 9.50 6.65 -9.93
N HIS A 28 10.28 6.40 -8.87
CA HIS A 28 11.75 6.58 -8.91
C HIS A 28 12.53 5.27 -8.75
N GLY A 29 11.88 4.13 -8.50
CA GLY A 29 12.53 2.81 -8.44
C GLY A 29 13.43 2.55 -7.21
N SER A 30 13.80 3.60 -6.47
CA SER A 30 14.64 3.52 -5.25
C SER A 30 13.94 2.98 -4.00
N LYS A 31 12.73 2.41 -4.11
CA LYS A 31 11.93 1.90 -2.98
C LYS A 31 11.58 3.01 -1.98
N GLY A 32 11.96 2.87 -0.71
CA GLY A 32 11.73 3.87 0.33
C GLY A 32 10.24 4.10 0.61
N ASN A 33 9.82 5.36 0.49
CA ASN A 33 8.44 5.83 0.60
C ASN A 33 7.48 5.28 -0.48
N GLN A 34 8.01 4.65 -1.54
CA GLN A 34 7.21 4.01 -2.60
C GLN A 34 7.17 2.49 -2.50
N GLN A 35 7.65 1.92 -1.39
CA GLN A 35 7.68 0.46 -1.19
C GLN A 35 6.52 -0.03 -0.32
N TRP A 36 5.80 -1.01 -0.84
CA TRP A 36 4.62 -1.61 -0.25
C TRP A 36 4.73 -3.14 -0.29
N LYS A 37 4.18 -3.77 0.75
CA LYS A 37 4.09 -5.22 0.88
C LYS A 37 2.64 -5.61 1.07
N TYR A 38 2.16 -6.56 0.28
CA TYR A 38 0.81 -7.10 0.44
C TYR A 38 0.88 -8.47 1.12
N ASN A 39 0.18 -8.60 2.24
CA ASN A 39 0.02 -9.88 2.94
C ASN A 39 -1.30 -10.53 2.51
N LEU A 40 -1.23 -11.66 1.81
CA LEU A 40 -2.42 -12.35 1.29
C LEU A 40 -3.30 -12.94 2.40
N GLN A 41 -2.72 -13.37 3.53
CA GLN A 41 -3.47 -13.97 4.64
C GLN A 41 -4.28 -12.91 5.40
N THR A 42 -3.65 -11.78 5.74
CA THR A 42 -4.33 -10.70 6.48
C THR A 42 -5.05 -9.71 5.57
N ARG A 43 -4.77 -9.76 4.26
CA ARG A 43 -5.21 -8.80 3.24
C ARG A 43 -4.78 -7.36 3.51
N GLN A 44 -3.67 -7.17 4.23
CA GLN A 44 -3.17 -5.83 4.56
C GLN A 44 -2.10 -5.38 3.55
N ILE A 45 -2.12 -4.09 3.24
CA ILE A 45 -1.07 -3.39 2.50
C ILE A 45 -0.22 -2.65 3.53
N LYS A 46 1.02 -3.10 3.71
CA LYS A 46 1.97 -2.55 4.67
C LYS A 46 3.01 -1.71 3.96
N HIS A 47 3.27 -0.52 4.47
CA HIS A 47 4.33 0.35 3.96
C HIS A 47 5.70 -0.11 4.48
N GLY A 48 6.69 -0.16 3.60
CA GLY A 48 7.97 -0.82 3.86
C GLY A 48 8.84 -0.15 4.91
N SER A 49 8.84 1.19 4.98
CA SER A 49 9.74 1.93 5.90
C SER A 49 9.06 2.33 7.21
N SER A 50 7.77 2.66 7.19
CA SER A 50 7.02 3.05 8.40
C SER A 50 6.41 1.86 9.12
N GLU A 51 6.34 0.70 8.47
CA GLU A 51 5.70 -0.53 8.98
C GLU A 51 4.19 -0.36 9.33
N LYS A 52 3.58 0.75 8.92
CA LYS A 52 2.14 1.04 9.06
C LYS A 52 1.34 0.41 7.93
N CYS A 53 0.04 0.23 8.15
CA CYS A 53 -0.88 -0.31 7.17
C CYS A 53 -1.75 0.78 6.55
N LEU A 54 -2.00 0.63 5.25
CA LEU A 54 -2.94 1.46 4.50
C LEU A 54 -4.37 1.15 4.98
N ALA A 55 -5.12 2.20 5.28
CA ALA A 55 -6.52 2.11 5.66
C ALA A 55 -7.34 3.17 4.95
N ILE A 56 -8.64 2.91 4.80
CA ILE A 56 -9.61 3.97 4.46
C ILE A 56 -10.17 4.57 5.75
N THR A 57 -10.46 5.88 5.77
CA THR A 57 -11.14 6.51 6.92
C THR A 57 -12.51 5.88 7.17
N GLU A 58 -13.01 6.02 8.40
CA GLU A 58 -14.39 5.65 8.75
C GLU A 58 -15.43 6.37 7.88
N SER A 59 -15.16 7.63 7.51
CA SER A 59 -15.99 8.41 6.57
C SER A 59 -15.93 7.90 5.13
N LYS A 60 -15.00 6.99 4.80
CA LYS A 60 -14.76 6.44 3.47
C LYS A 60 -14.35 7.48 2.40
N GLN A 61 -13.78 8.61 2.83
CA GLN A 61 -13.45 9.74 1.95
C GLN A 61 -11.97 9.84 1.62
N ARG A 62 -11.08 9.32 2.47
CA ARG A 62 -9.63 9.42 2.27
C ARG A 62 -8.89 8.19 2.75
N LEU A 63 -7.68 8.02 2.23
CA LEU A 63 -6.71 7.05 2.72
C LEU A 63 -5.93 7.63 3.89
N LEU A 64 -5.45 6.75 4.78
CA LEU A 64 -4.51 7.09 5.83
C LEU A 64 -3.59 5.91 6.14
N MET A 65 -2.56 6.16 6.94
CA MET A 65 -1.65 5.16 7.47
C MET A 65 -1.80 5.06 8.98
N GLU A 66 -1.99 3.84 9.49
CA GLU A 66 -2.18 3.57 10.92
C GLU A 66 -1.52 2.25 11.33
N GLU A 67 -1.51 1.96 12.63
CA GLU A 67 -0.97 0.70 13.14
C GLU A 67 -1.69 -0.50 12.53
N CYS A 68 -0.91 -1.49 12.10
CA CYS A 68 -1.45 -2.68 11.49
C CYS A 68 -2.25 -3.51 12.51
N SER A 69 -3.52 -3.76 12.23
CA SER A 69 -4.37 -4.61 13.06
C SER A 69 -5.28 -5.50 12.23
N GLN A 70 -5.23 -6.81 12.49
CA GLN A 70 -6.07 -7.79 11.79
C GLN A 70 -7.56 -7.67 12.17
N SER A 71 -7.88 -7.05 13.30
CA SER A 71 -9.27 -6.80 13.72
C SER A 71 -9.92 -5.64 12.94
N VAL A 72 -9.12 -4.81 12.26
CA VAL A 72 -9.60 -3.62 11.56
C VAL A 72 -9.96 -3.98 10.12
N ALA A 73 -11.26 -4.07 9.83
CA ALA A 73 -11.75 -4.44 8.50
C ALA A 73 -11.36 -3.42 7.41
N ARG A 74 -11.24 -2.14 7.76
CA ARG A 74 -10.87 -1.05 6.84
C ARG A 74 -9.40 -1.01 6.43
N GLN A 75 -8.59 -1.95 6.94
CA GLN A 75 -7.23 -2.23 6.48
C GLN A 75 -7.14 -3.43 5.52
N ARG A 76 -8.28 -4.03 5.14
CA ARG A 76 -8.32 -5.22 4.27
C ARG A 76 -8.58 -4.80 2.84
N TRP A 77 -7.64 -5.13 1.96
CA TRP A 77 -7.64 -4.78 0.55
C TRP A 77 -7.65 -6.04 -0.31
N SER A 78 -8.06 -5.92 -1.57
CA SER A 78 -7.96 -7.00 -2.54
C SER A 78 -7.48 -6.43 -3.86
N PHE A 79 -6.36 -6.96 -4.34
CA PHE A 79 -5.86 -6.63 -5.67
C PHE A 79 -6.56 -7.50 -6.70
N GLU A 80 -7.13 -6.86 -7.71
CA GLU A 80 -7.63 -7.59 -8.88
C GLU A 80 -6.46 -8.28 -9.60
N ASN A 81 -6.68 -9.51 -10.07
CA ASN A 81 -5.69 -10.31 -10.80
C ASN A 81 -4.37 -10.51 -10.03
N TYR A 82 -4.42 -10.54 -8.69
CA TYR A 82 -3.26 -10.81 -7.87
C TYR A 82 -2.75 -12.23 -8.10
N ASP A 83 -1.46 -12.34 -8.37
CA ASP A 83 -0.78 -13.60 -8.62
C ASP A 83 0.54 -13.60 -7.85
N SER A 84 0.61 -14.40 -6.78
CA SER A 84 1.79 -14.48 -5.92
C SER A 84 3.00 -15.06 -6.64
N SER A 85 2.82 -15.77 -7.75
CA SER A 85 3.93 -16.30 -8.55
C SER A 85 4.60 -15.23 -9.42
N LYS A 86 3.96 -14.07 -9.58
CA LYS A 86 4.46 -12.93 -10.35
C LYS A 86 5.18 -11.88 -9.50
N LEU A 87 5.36 -12.12 -8.20
CA LEU A 87 6.16 -11.27 -7.31
C LEU A 87 7.64 -11.66 -7.34
#